data_AF-A0A6J5XYB0-F1
#
_entry.id   AF-A0A6J5XYB0-F1
#
_cell.length_a   1.000
_cell.length_b   1.000
_cell.length_c   1.000
_cell.angle_alpha   90.00
_cell.angle_beta   90.00
_cell.angle_gamma   90.00
#
_symmetry.space_group_name_H-M   'P 1'
#
loop_
_entity.id
_entity.type
_entity.pdbx_description
1 polymer ?
#
loop_
_entity_poly.entity_id
_entity_poly.type
_entity_poly.pdbx_seq_one_letter_code
_entity_poly.pdbx_strand_id
1 'polypeptide(L)'
;MAQEIEHYQMEQFENVLDGNDKSISKIPRYSQFQAIKTVLKEIFRSSSALVDQSLRDKLYNLNNALTECRILSRKHGFYSPEELLTINRIRMELKQIKKELKTILGNSNRGSNRTIEQVVRNVDSISSKDIEPFRWSTRSVDASKVYGFDDDVLSMEKLLVQEESRDRFKAIGVVGREGIGKTTLCQLVFNKPEVKDKFLPRIWVCMARHPDGHDDEDLKVAIVKRMLVYLGVGKETVKSIFDEKRGLEGLLCALYQQLVGKRYLIVLDDARETDSWYGKLDSCLSRDKKWDDRFAFGFPKGHGGRVIATSRNEEVAKKMVGEKNIHHLLPLSDPDICWAIFKDTVEDNRVEDDRVEDSGVEDDRVEVEDEDGRVEGDEDEDEDDRVEDEDDEDEDDRVEDDEDDEVEDDRVEDDEDDRVEDDQALLNVYDPALLNASNLDDLKLEIKLKCGGLPLAAKMMGQAMRTDRIVNSETF
;
A
#
# COMPACT_ATOMS: atom_id res chain seq x y z
N MET A 1 8.03 -27.82 42.91
CA MET A 1 6.78 -27.14 42.50
C MET A 1 6.87 -26.43 41.16
N ALA A 2 7.75 -25.45 40.92
CA ALA A 2 7.79 -24.74 39.63
C ALA A 2 8.12 -25.67 38.44
N GLN A 3 9.29 -26.32 38.47
CA GLN A 3 9.77 -27.29 37.46
C GLN A 3 8.81 -28.46 37.19
N GLU A 4 8.00 -28.85 38.18
CA GLU A 4 7.01 -29.92 38.05
C GLU A 4 5.81 -29.51 37.19
N ILE A 5 5.43 -28.22 37.21
CA ILE A 5 4.30 -27.70 36.43
C ILE A 5 4.69 -27.62 34.95
N GLU A 6 5.89 -27.13 34.61
CA GLU A 6 6.27 -27.03 33.19
C GLU A 6 6.52 -28.40 32.57
N HIS A 7 7.10 -29.35 33.32
CA HIS A 7 7.24 -30.73 32.86
C HIS A 7 5.86 -31.39 32.62
N TYR A 8 4.92 -31.18 33.54
CA TYR A 8 3.55 -31.66 33.38
C TYR A 8 2.85 -31.03 32.17
N GLN A 9 3.00 -29.73 31.94
CA GLN A 9 2.41 -29.05 30.77
C GLN A 9 3.02 -29.49 29.45
N MET A 10 4.34 -29.72 29.43
CA MET A 10 5.05 -30.26 28.28
C MET A 10 4.55 -31.68 27.99
N GLU A 11 4.43 -32.53 29.02
CA GLU A 11 3.90 -33.88 28.88
C GLU A 11 2.45 -33.88 28.36
N GLN A 12 1.59 -32.97 28.86
CA GLN A 12 0.23 -32.78 28.33
C GLN A 12 0.24 -32.36 26.86
N PHE A 13 1.10 -31.40 26.49
CA PHE A 13 1.25 -30.96 25.10
C PHE A 13 1.72 -32.10 24.19
N GLU A 14 2.67 -32.92 24.66
CA GLU A 14 3.21 -34.06 23.92
C GLU A 14 2.19 -35.18 23.75
N ASN A 15 1.52 -35.59 24.82
CA ASN A 15 0.50 -36.64 24.81
C ASN A 15 -0.65 -36.32 23.86
N VAL A 16 -0.99 -35.03 23.74
CA VAL A 16 -2.01 -34.57 22.80
C VAL A 16 -1.55 -34.69 21.33
N LEU A 17 -0.28 -34.42 21.05
CA LEU A 17 0.29 -34.46 19.70
C LEU A 17 0.69 -35.87 19.25
N ASP A 18 1.10 -36.74 20.17
CA ASP A 18 1.59 -38.11 19.89
C ASP A 18 0.51 -39.19 20.07
N GLY A 19 -0.73 -38.82 20.35
CA GLY A 19 -1.82 -39.78 20.48
C GLY A 19 -1.98 -40.67 19.24
N ASN A 20 -2.36 -41.94 19.41
CA ASN A 20 -2.52 -42.92 18.31
C ASN A 20 -3.79 -42.71 17.45
N ASP A 21 -4.40 -41.54 17.49
CA ASP A 21 -5.67 -41.28 16.79
C ASP A 21 -5.42 -40.75 15.36
N LYS A 22 -5.95 -41.45 14.36
CA LYS A 22 -5.90 -41.06 12.92
C LYS A 22 -6.56 -39.69 12.66
N SER A 23 -7.22 -39.09 13.65
CA SER A 23 -7.82 -37.75 13.61
C SER A 23 -6.82 -36.60 13.85
N ILE A 24 -5.61 -36.86 14.35
CA ILE A 24 -4.65 -35.82 14.75
C ILE A 24 -4.04 -35.07 13.56
N SER A 25 -3.87 -35.73 12.41
CA SER A 25 -3.45 -35.08 11.16
C SER A 25 -4.47 -34.07 10.62
N LYS A 26 -5.72 -34.09 11.13
CA LYS A 26 -6.78 -33.13 10.79
C LYS A 26 -6.74 -31.87 11.66
N ILE A 27 -5.87 -31.80 12.66
CA ILE A 27 -5.73 -30.61 13.52
C ILE A 27 -5.17 -29.45 12.67
N PRO A 28 -5.86 -28.28 12.64
CA PRO A 28 -5.33 -27.10 11.98
C PRO A 28 -3.93 -26.77 12.50
N ARG A 29 -3.00 -26.49 11.58
CA ARG A 29 -1.62 -26.08 11.90
C ARG A 29 -0.80 -27.12 12.69
N TYR A 30 -1.15 -28.40 12.59
CA TYR A 30 -0.40 -29.50 13.21
C TYR A 30 1.12 -29.45 12.98
N SER A 31 1.57 -29.14 11.77
CA SER A 31 3.00 -29.00 11.43
C SER A 31 3.70 -27.88 12.22
N GLN A 32 2.99 -26.80 12.57
CA GLN A 32 3.53 -25.71 13.37
C GLN A 32 3.67 -26.12 14.85
N PHE A 33 2.68 -26.83 15.39
CA PHE A 33 2.78 -27.41 16.73
C PHE A 33 3.93 -28.41 16.84
N GLN A 34 4.12 -29.27 15.84
CA GLN A 34 5.26 -30.20 15.76
C GLN A 34 6.61 -29.46 15.71
N ALA A 35 6.70 -28.38 14.91
CA ALA A 35 7.92 -27.58 14.87
C ALA A 35 8.24 -26.90 16.21
N ILE A 36 7.22 -26.42 16.93
CA ILE A 36 7.38 -25.83 18.28
C ILE A 36 7.77 -26.90 19.30
N LYS A 37 7.18 -28.10 19.21
CA LYS A 37 7.54 -29.26 20.04
C LYS A 37 9.03 -29.58 19.94
N THR A 38 9.60 -29.58 18.73
CA THR A 38 11.04 -29.82 18.54
C THR A 38 11.89 -28.78 19.26
N VAL A 39 11.53 -27.49 19.14
CA VAL A 39 12.25 -26.39 19.82
C VAL A 39 12.13 -26.52 21.34
N LEU A 40 10.93 -26.83 21.85
CA LEU A 40 10.73 -27.06 23.29
C LEU A 40 11.55 -28.25 23.80
N LYS A 41 11.56 -29.38 23.08
CA LYS A 41 12.40 -30.54 23.42
C LYS A 41 13.88 -30.20 23.49
N GLU A 42 14.34 -29.28 22.66
CA GLU A 42 15.72 -28.78 22.69
C GLU A 42 15.97 -27.89 23.90
N ILE A 43 15.06 -26.98 24.21
CA ILE A 43 15.14 -26.11 25.41
C ILE A 43 15.18 -26.95 26.70
N PHE A 44 14.31 -27.94 26.83
CA PHE A 44 14.26 -28.83 28.01
C PHE A 44 15.49 -29.76 28.10
N ARG A 45 16.17 -30.05 26.98
CA ARG A 45 17.45 -30.78 26.97
C ARG A 45 18.64 -29.89 27.34
N SER A 46 18.64 -28.63 26.88
CA SER A 46 19.74 -27.70 27.06
C SER A 46 19.68 -26.91 28.37
N SER A 47 18.49 -26.74 28.97
CA SER A 47 18.28 -25.92 30.16
C SER A 47 17.71 -26.76 31.30
N SER A 48 18.58 -27.43 32.06
CA SER A 48 18.18 -28.14 33.29
C SER A 48 18.11 -27.23 34.53
N ALA A 49 18.42 -25.93 34.41
CA ALA A 49 18.71 -25.12 35.61
C ALA A 49 17.85 -23.86 35.85
N LEU A 50 17.15 -23.26 34.88
CA LEU A 50 16.30 -22.08 35.16
C LEU A 50 15.06 -22.06 34.26
N VAL A 51 13.96 -22.61 34.77
CA VAL A 51 12.64 -22.47 34.13
C VAL A 51 12.01 -21.17 34.62
N ASP A 52 11.86 -20.21 33.71
CA ASP A 52 11.30 -18.89 33.96
C ASP A 52 9.77 -18.89 33.80
N GLN A 53 9.07 -18.00 34.52
CA GLN A 53 7.63 -17.79 34.43
C GLN A 53 7.20 -17.53 32.97
N SER A 54 8.06 -16.91 32.17
CA SER A 54 7.86 -16.69 30.74
C SER A 54 7.65 -17.99 29.93
N LEU A 55 8.37 -19.07 30.24
CA LEU A 55 8.22 -20.35 29.52
C LEU A 55 6.91 -21.04 29.91
N ARG A 56 6.52 -20.96 31.17
CA ARG A 56 5.27 -21.51 31.67
C ARG A 56 4.06 -20.87 31.01
N ASP A 57 4.03 -19.55 30.90
CA ASP A 57 2.93 -18.83 30.26
C ASP A 57 2.81 -19.21 28.77
N LYS A 58 3.94 -19.44 28.10
CA LYS A 58 3.97 -19.93 26.71
C LYS A 58 3.42 -21.34 26.57
N LEU A 59 3.76 -22.24 27.50
CA LEU A 59 3.23 -23.60 27.52
C LEU A 59 1.72 -23.63 27.81
N TYR A 60 1.22 -22.77 28.69
CA TYR A 60 -0.23 -22.60 28.91
C TYR A 60 -0.93 -22.14 27.62
N ASN A 61 -0.44 -21.07 26.99
CA ASN A 61 -1.02 -20.53 25.77
C ASN A 61 -0.99 -21.55 24.62
N LEU A 62 0.11 -22.28 24.50
CA LEU A 62 0.29 -23.32 23.50
C LEU A 62 -0.71 -24.48 23.68
N ASN A 63 -0.93 -24.93 24.92
CA ASN A 63 -1.91 -25.97 25.24
C ASN A 63 -3.35 -25.50 25.01
N ASN A 64 -3.66 -24.24 25.31
CA ASN A 64 -4.97 -23.65 25.02
C ASN A 64 -5.22 -23.60 23.51
N ALA A 65 -4.26 -23.07 22.74
CA ALA A 65 -4.34 -23.01 21.28
C ALA A 65 -4.49 -24.41 20.65
N LEU A 66 -3.77 -25.41 21.17
CA LEU A 66 -3.89 -26.79 20.70
C LEU A 66 -5.28 -27.38 21.01
N THR A 67 -5.83 -27.09 22.19
CA THR A 67 -7.17 -27.52 22.58
C THR A 67 -8.24 -26.90 21.67
N GLU A 68 -8.14 -25.60 21.40
CA GLU A 68 -9.03 -24.93 20.44
C GLU A 68 -8.95 -25.57 19.06
N CYS A 69 -7.74 -25.80 18.53
CA CYS A 69 -7.56 -26.48 17.25
C CYS A 69 -8.13 -27.90 17.22
N ARG A 70 -8.09 -28.65 18.34
CA ARG A 70 -8.73 -29.98 18.45
C ARG A 70 -10.25 -29.90 18.43
N ILE A 71 -10.83 -28.87 19.04
CA ILE A 71 -12.28 -28.64 18.99
C ILE A 71 -12.70 -28.35 17.55
N LEU A 72 -11.90 -27.54 16.83
CA LEU A 72 -12.14 -27.21 15.43
C LEU A 72 -11.99 -28.43 14.51
N SER A 73 -11.03 -29.32 14.76
CA SER A 73 -10.78 -30.51 13.93
C SER A 73 -11.87 -31.58 14.03
N ARG A 74 -12.71 -31.52 15.08
CA ARG A 74 -13.86 -32.44 15.27
C ARG A 74 -15.08 -32.03 14.46
N LYS A 75 -15.09 -30.84 13.86
CA LYS A 75 -16.16 -30.37 12.97
C LYS A 75 -15.79 -30.66 11.52
N HIS A 76 -16.66 -31.37 10.81
CA HIS A 76 -16.37 -31.88 9.46
C HIS A 76 -16.37 -30.76 8.39
N GLY A 77 -15.21 -30.57 7.73
CA GLY A 77 -15.11 -30.21 6.32
C GLY A 77 -15.19 -28.72 5.94
N PHE A 78 -15.82 -27.86 6.73
CA PHE A 78 -15.92 -26.42 6.44
C PHE A 78 -15.77 -25.57 7.70
N TYR A 79 -14.80 -24.66 7.71
CA TYR A 79 -14.63 -23.68 8.79
C TYR A 79 -15.56 -22.50 8.57
N SER A 80 -16.35 -22.16 9.59
CA SER A 80 -17.05 -20.87 9.66
C SER A 80 -16.06 -19.70 9.76
N PRO A 81 -16.48 -18.45 9.45
CA PRO A 81 -15.65 -17.26 9.61
C PRO A 81 -15.07 -17.19 11.01
N GLU A 82 -15.87 -17.41 12.05
CA GLU A 82 -15.40 -17.46 13.45
C GLU A 82 -14.30 -18.51 13.66
N GLU A 83 -14.42 -19.69 13.04
CA GLU A 83 -13.43 -20.75 13.16
C GLU A 83 -12.15 -20.44 12.36
N LEU A 84 -12.27 -19.78 11.20
CA LEU A 84 -11.14 -19.23 10.47
C LEU A 84 -10.44 -18.11 11.27
N LEU A 85 -11.20 -17.27 11.99
CA LEU A 85 -10.64 -16.25 12.88
C LEU A 85 -9.85 -16.91 14.00
N THR A 86 -10.41 -17.94 14.63
CA THR A 86 -9.72 -18.72 15.68
C THR A 86 -8.45 -19.37 15.13
N ILE A 87 -8.49 -20.01 13.95
CA ILE A 87 -7.31 -20.63 13.33
C ILE A 87 -6.23 -19.59 13.00
N ASN A 88 -6.61 -18.40 12.56
CA ASN A 88 -5.65 -17.35 12.22
C ASN A 88 -5.09 -16.63 13.45
N ARG A 89 -5.89 -16.41 14.50
CA ARG A 89 -5.40 -15.97 15.80
C ARG A 89 -4.37 -16.95 16.33
N ILE A 90 -4.71 -18.23 16.37
CA ILE A 90 -3.81 -19.31 16.80
C ILE A 90 -2.54 -19.32 15.93
N ARG A 91 -2.65 -19.17 14.61
CA ARG A 91 -1.47 -19.09 13.72
C ARG A 91 -0.52 -17.96 14.13
N MET A 92 -1.05 -16.78 14.49
CA MET A 92 -0.23 -15.65 14.93
C MET A 92 0.41 -15.91 16.29
N GLU A 93 -0.35 -16.45 17.25
CA GLU A 93 0.15 -16.85 18.57
C GLU A 93 1.28 -17.88 18.45
N LEU A 94 1.11 -18.92 17.62
CA LEU A 94 2.14 -19.94 17.38
C LEU A 94 3.41 -19.35 16.75
N LYS A 95 3.27 -18.40 15.81
CA LYS A 95 4.42 -17.73 15.19
C LYS A 95 5.21 -16.92 16.23
N GLN A 96 4.51 -16.19 17.09
CA GLN A 96 5.11 -15.40 18.16
C GLN A 96 5.81 -16.31 19.20
N ILE A 97 5.11 -17.34 19.69
CA ILE A 97 5.66 -18.33 20.63
C ILE A 97 6.92 -18.98 20.04
N LYS A 98 6.89 -19.40 18.77
CA LYS A 98 8.06 -20.01 18.11
C LYS A 98 9.25 -19.06 18.03
N LYS A 99 9.03 -17.78 17.73
CA LYS A 99 10.09 -16.76 17.66
C LYS A 99 10.74 -16.57 19.03
N GLU A 100 9.93 -16.39 20.06
CA GLU A 100 10.41 -16.18 21.43
C GLU A 100 11.14 -17.40 21.99
N LEU A 101 10.65 -18.62 21.72
CA LEU A 101 11.33 -19.85 22.13
C LEU A 101 12.70 -20.00 21.45
N LYS A 102 12.82 -19.62 20.16
CA LYS A 102 14.12 -19.59 19.48
C LYS A 102 15.07 -18.57 20.09
N THR A 103 14.58 -17.42 20.54
CA THR A 103 15.42 -16.44 21.26
C THR A 103 15.91 -17.00 22.60
N ILE A 104 15.05 -17.69 23.35
CA ILE A 104 15.43 -18.37 24.60
C ILE A 104 16.53 -19.41 24.34
N LEU A 105 16.35 -20.24 23.30
CA LEU A 105 17.33 -21.24 22.90
C LEU A 105 18.68 -20.61 22.47
N GLY A 106 18.63 -19.53 21.69
CA GLY A 106 19.82 -18.82 21.21
C GLY A 106 20.63 -18.15 22.35
N ASN A 107 19.97 -17.72 23.41
CA ASN A 107 20.63 -17.17 24.60
C ASN A 107 21.28 -18.28 25.45
N SER A 108 20.69 -19.47 25.49
CA SER A 108 21.20 -20.61 26.28
C SER A 108 22.47 -21.24 25.67
N ASN A 109 22.65 -21.18 24.35
CA ASN A 109 23.80 -21.74 23.64
C ASN A 109 25.04 -20.81 23.56
N ARG A 110 24.97 -19.59 24.11
CA ARG A 110 26.11 -18.65 24.19
C ARG A 110 26.81 -18.65 25.56
N GLY A 111 26.75 -19.77 26.26
CA GLY A 111 27.53 -20.01 27.48
C GLY A 111 28.96 -20.43 27.19
N SER A 112 29.77 -19.57 26.56
CA SER A 112 31.23 -19.50 26.75
C SER A 112 31.81 -18.27 26.02
N ASN A 113 32.39 -17.38 26.82
CA ASN A 113 33.12 -16.16 26.48
C ASN A 113 32.27 -14.94 26.05
N ARG A 114 31.97 -14.06 27.01
CA ARG A 114 32.74 -12.81 27.19
C ARG A 114 32.28 -12.02 28.42
N THR A 115 33.30 -11.48 29.06
CA THR A 115 33.42 -10.55 30.17
C THR A 115 32.28 -9.53 30.30
N ILE A 116 31.82 -9.39 31.55
CA ILE A 116 31.01 -8.28 32.05
C ILE A 116 31.85 -7.00 31.94
N GLU A 117 31.44 -6.08 31.05
CA GLU A 117 31.63 -4.61 31.08
C GLU A 117 31.59 -4.09 29.63
N GLN A 118 30.41 -3.63 29.15
CA GLN A 118 30.26 -2.49 28.21
C GLN A 118 28.87 -2.28 27.54
N VAL A 119 27.77 -2.92 27.97
CA VAL A 119 26.43 -2.64 27.35
C VAL A 119 25.38 -2.19 28.36
N VAL A 120 25.65 -1.08 29.06
CA VAL A 120 24.62 -0.29 29.77
C VAL A 120 24.43 1.09 29.13
N ARG A 121 24.79 1.27 27.84
CA ARG A 121 24.59 2.58 27.17
C ARG A 121 23.96 2.58 25.78
N ASN A 122 23.52 1.45 25.22
CA ASN A 122 22.91 1.45 23.87
C ASN A 122 21.43 0.99 23.83
N VAL A 123 20.69 1.10 24.95
CA VAL A 123 19.24 0.83 24.95
C VAL A 123 18.40 2.10 24.69
N ASP A 124 19.04 3.28 24.59
CA ASP A 124 18.36 4.54 24.22
C ASP A 124 18.66 5.02 22.79
N SER A 125 19.19 4.17 21.91
CA SER A 125 19.53 4.58 20.53
C SER A 125 19.11 3.62 19.41
N ILE A 126 18.25 2.62 19.67
CA ILE A 126 17.42 2.07 18.58
C ILE A 126 16.25 3.03 18.43
N SER A 127 16.60 4.12 17.75
CA SER A 127 15.72 5.14 17.21
C SER A 127 14.36 4.54 16.89
N SER A 128 13.35 5.13 17.53
CA SER A 128 12.04 5.44 16.97
C SER A 128 12.20 6.04 15.56
N LYS A 129 12.63 5.22 14.60
CA LYS A 129 12.18 5.30 13.23
C LYS A 129 11.04 4.32 13.17
N ASP A 130 9.92 4.82 13.69
CA ASP A 130 8.61 4.30 13.44
C ASP A 130 8.56 3.76 12.01
N ILE A 131 8.03 2.54 11.90
CA ILE A 131 7.40 2.12 10.66
C ILE A 131 6.26 3.12 10.45
N GLU A 132 6.55 4.30 9.89
CA GLU A 132 5.52 5.18 9.38
C GLU A 132 4.91 4.46 8.18
N PRO A 133 3.65 4.00 8.26
CA PRO A 133 3.00 3.34 7.14
C PRO A 133 2.64 4.34 6.02
N PHE A 134 3.12 5.58 6.08
CA PHE A 134 2.73 6.70 5.22
C PHE A 134 3.57 6.88 3.95
N ARG A 135 4.41 5.91 3.59
CA ARG A 135 5.14 5.97 2.32
C ARG A 135 4.24 5.49 1.17
N TRP A 136 3.24 6.33 0.83
CA TRP A 136 3.21 7.08 -0.43
C TRP A 136 2.71 8.49 -0.20
N SER A 137 3.63 9.41 -0.44
CA SER A 137 3.50 10.85 -0.36
C SER A 137 2.35 11.38 -1.21
N THR A 138 1.23 11.65 -0.57
CA THR A 138 0.73 13.02 -0.61
C THR A 138 1.10 13.62 0.74
N ARG A 139 2.01 14.62 0.76
CA ARG A 139 2.39 15.37 1.97
C ARG A 139 1.11 15.62 2.77
N SER A 140 1.13 15.38 4.07
CA SER A 140 -0.02 15.71 4.92
C SER A 140 -0.45 17.13 4.61
N VAL A 141 -1.67 17.29 4.10
CA VAL A 141 -2.19 18.61 3.74
C VAL A 141 -2.17 19.51 4.96
N ASP A 142 -1.56 20.68 4.81
CA ASP A 142 -1.66 21.76 5.79
C ASP A 142 -3.07 22.33 5.74
N ALA A 143 -3.90 21.93 6.70
CA ALA A 143 -5.31 22.32 6.75
C ALA A 143 -5.50 23.85 6.82
N SER A 144 -4.49 24.60 7.29
CA SER A 144 -4.55 26.06 7.33
C SER A 144 -4.46 26.73 5.96
N LYS A 145 -3.95 26.00 4.96
CA LYS A 145 -3.79 26.45 3.56
C LYS A 145 -4.84 25.86 2.62
N VAL A 146 -5.92 25.30 3.18
CA VAL A 146 -7.02 24.74 2.39
C VAL A 146 -8.25 25.61 2.54
N TYR A 147 -8.83 25.98 1.40
CA TYR A 147 -9.94 26.90 1.33
C TYR A 147 -11.13 26.25 0.61
N GLY A 148 -12.35 26.54 1.06
CA GLY A 148 -13.60 26.22 0.36
C GLY A 148 -14.12 24.79 0.49
N PHE A 149 -13.56 23.98 1.39
CA PHE A 149 -14.04 22.61 1.65
C PHE A 149 -14.82 22.48 2.98
N ASP A 150 -15.16 23.56 3.66
CA ASP A 150 -15.77 23.51 5.00
C ASP A 150 -17.05 22.67 5.02
N ASP A 151 -17.97 22.94 4.09
CA ASP A 151 -19.23 22.21 3.96
C ASP A 151 -19.03 20.75 3.57
N ASP A 152 -18.11 20.48 2.63
CA ASP A 152 -17.77 19.12 2.19
C ASP A 152 -17.18 18.30 3.33
N VAL A 153 -16.28 18.89 4.11
CA VAL A 153 -15.64 18.28 5.27
C VAL A 153 -16.69 17.97 6.34
N LEU A 154 -17.60 18.89 6.64
CA LEU A 154 -18.69 18.68 7.60
C LEU A 154 -19.65 17.58 7.12
N SER A 155 -20.01 17.57 5.84
CA SER A 155 -20.86 16.55 5.24
C SER A 155 -20.22 15.16 5.34
N MET A 156 -18.96 15.03 4.93
CA MET A 156 -18.20 13.79 4.99
C MET A 156 -17.98 13.30 6.42
N GLU A 157 -17.65 14.20 7.34
CA GLU A 157 -17.53 13.88 8.77
C GLU A 157 -18.84 13.29 9.29
N LYS A 158 -19.97 13.96 9.04
CA LYS A 158 -21.30 13.46 9.42
C LYS A 158 -21.55 12.07 8.84
N LEU A 159 -21.24 11.85 7.56
CA LEU A 159 -21.43 10.55 6.92
C LEU A 159 -20.59 9.42 7.54
N LEU A 160 -19.42 9.74 8.12
CA LEU A 160 -18.52 8.78 8.76
C LEU A 160 -18.86 8.54 10.23
N VAL A 161 -19.04 9.63 10.99
CA VAL A 161 -19.08 9.69 12.46
C VAL A 161 -20.48 9.44 13.01
N GLN A 162 -21.53 9.74 12.24
CA GLN A 162 -22.93 9.59 12.67
C GLN A 162 -23.23 8.14 13.08
N GLU A 163 -23.68 7.99 14.32
CA GLU A 163 -24.05 6.70 14.90
C GLU A 163 -25.45 6.32 14.43
N GLU A 164 -25.52 5.37 13.51
CA GLU A 164 -26.77 4.70 13.17
C GLU A 164 -27.00 3.54 14.14
N SER A 165 -28.27 3.26 14.45
CA SER A 165 -28.72 2.18 15.36
C SER A 165 -28.24 0.76 15.02
N ARG A 166 -27.52 0.57 13.91
CA ARG A 166 -27.06 -0.73 13.41
C ARG A 166 -25.56 -0.81 13.10
N ASP A 167 -24.76 0.22 13.38
CA ASP A 167 -23.31 0.30 13.15
C ASP A 167 -22.81 -0.52 11.93
N ARG A 168 -23.45 -0.30 10.78
CA ARG A 168 -23.23 -1.09 9.57
C ARG A 168 -21.99 -0.60 8.85
N PHE A 169 -21.49 -1.44 7.93
CA PHE A 169 -20.48 -1.01 6.96
C PHE A 169 -21.03 0.11 6.08
N LYS A 170 -20.17 1.03 5.65
CA LYS A 170 -20.51 2.06 4.66
C LYS A 170 -19.33 2.35 3.75
N ALA A 171 -19.59 2.46 2.47
CA ALA A 171 -18.62 2.93 1.49
C ALA A 171 -19.11 4.27 0.90
N ILE A 172 -18.20 5.21 0.67
CA ILE A 172 -18.49 6.55 0.14
C ILE A 172 -17.55 6.81 -1.03
N GLY A 173 -18.08 7.31 -2.15
CA GLY A 173 -17.31 7.65 -3.34
C GLY A 173 -17.18 9.15 -3.48
N VAL A 174 -15.97 9.70 -3.54
CA VAL A 174 -15.72 11.12 -3.81
C VAL A 174 -15.32 11.28 -5.26
N VAL A 175 -16.15 11.98 -6.03
CA VAL A 175 -16.02 12.11 -7.49
C VAL A 175 -15.83 13.56 -7.89
N GLY A 176 -14.99 13.80 -8.89
CA GLY A 176 -14.76 15.12 -9.46
C GLY A 176 -13.59 15.09 -10.42
N ARG A 177 -13.45 16.15 -11.22
CA ARG A 177 -12.41 16.25 -12.26
C ARG A 177 -11.00 16.33 -11.67
N GLU A 178 -9.99 16.29 -12.53
CA GLU A 178 -8.60 16.49 -12.11
C GLU A 178 -8.39 17.87 -11.47
N GLY A 179 -7.48 17.98 -10.50
CA GLY A 179 -7.17 19.24 -9.83
C GLY A 179 -8.24 19.80 -8.88
N ILE A 180 -9.39 19.13 -8.77
CA ILE A 180 -10.53 19.62 -7.96
C ILE A 180 -10.32 19.50 -6.44
N GLY A 181 -9.36 18.69 -5.98
CA GLY A 181 -9.07 18.51 -4.54
C GLY A 181 -9.72 17.30 -3.86
N LYS A 182 -10.11 16.24 -4.58
CA LYS A 182 -10.65 14.97 -4.00
C LYS A 182 -9.77 14.41 -2.88
N THR A 183 -8.48 14.23 -3.18
CA THR A 183 -7.48 13.73 -2.25
C THR A 183 -7.32 14.68 -1.07
N THR A 184 -7.27 15.99 -1.31
CA THR A 184 -7.21 17.04 -0.28
C THR A 184 -8.38 16.96 0.70
N LEU A 185 -9.62 16.89 0.20
CA LEU A 185 -10.82 16.74 1.03
C LEU A 185 -10.72 15.47 1.91
N CYS A 186 -10.37 14.34 1.30
CA CYS A 186 -10.27 13.07 2.03
C CYS A 186 -9.17 13.13 3.09
N GLN A 187 -8.05 13.81 2.83
CA GLN A 187 -7.00 14.00 3.83
C GLN A 187 -7.44 14.87 5.00
N LEU A 188 -8.20 15.95 4.76
CA LEU A 188 -8.76 16.78 5.83
C LEU A 188 -9.64 15.93 6.76
N VAL A 189 -10.57 15.19 6.18
CA VAL A 189 -11.52 14.34 6.94
C VAL A 189 -10.80 13.18 7.64
N PHE A 190 -9.87 12.50 6.96
CA PHE A 190 -9.09 11.40 7.54
C PHE A 190 -8.25 11.85 8.73
N ASN A 191 -7.83 13.12 8.76
CA ASN A 191 -6.99 13.69 9.80
C ASN A 191 -7.75 14.39 10.93
N LYS A 192 -9.07 14.59 10.81
CA LYS A 192 -9.90 15.20 11.84
C LYS A 192 -9.88 14.41 13.16
N PRO A 193 -9.73 15.06 14.33
CA PRO A 193 -9.74 14.39 15.63
C PRO A 193 -10.98 13.49 15.83
N GLU A 194 -12.16 13.99 15.49
CA GLU A 194 -13.45 13.30 15.66
C GLU A 194 -13.52 12.00 14.84
N VAL A 195 -12.82 11.96 13.70
CA VAL A 195 -12.68 10.77 12.85
C VAL A 195 -11.59 9.87 13.41
N LYS A 196 -10.43 10.41 13.79
CA LYS A 196 -9.32 9.64 14.37
C LYS A 196 -9.73 8.84 15.59
N ASP A 197 -10.52 9.44 16.48
CA ASP A 197 -10.93 8.84 17.74
C ASP A 197 -11.94 7.70 17.58
N LYS A 198 -12.69 7.70 16.46
CA LYS A 198 -13.72 6.67 16.19
C LYS A 198 -13.23 5.46 15.42
N PHE A 199 -12.12 5.57 14.69
CA PHE A 199 -11.68 4.53 13.77
C PHE A 199 -10.29 3.99 14.10
N LEU A 200 -10.19 2.67 14.24
CA LEU A 200 -8.93 1.94 14.35
C LEU A 200 -9.10 0.52 13.80
N PRO A 201 -8.27 0.07 12.84
CA PRO A 201 -7.18 0.78 12.18
C PRO A 201 -7.66 1.82 11.15
N ARG A 202 -6.77 2.76 10.79
CA ARG A 202 -6.96 3.70 9.68
C ARG A 202 -5.82 3.55 8.69
N ILE A 203 -6.12 3.31 7.42
CA ILE A 203 -5.10 3.20 6.35
C ILE A 203 -5.51 3.99 5.12
N TRP A 204 -4.52 4.45 4.36
CA TRP A 204 -4.67 5.14 3.09
C TRP A 204 -3.92 4.39 2.01
N VAL A 205 -4.56 4.13 0.88
CA VAL A 205 -4.06 3.19 -0.13
C VAL A 205 -4.28 3.82 -1.50
N CYS A 206 -3.20 4.12 -2.21
CA CYS A 206 -3.30 4.48 -3.63
C CYS A 206 -3.73 3.24 -4.42
N MET A 207 -4.69 3.39 -5.34
CA MET A 207 -5.21 2.33 -6.20
C MET A 207 -4.44 2.23 -7.53
N ALA A 208 -3.56 3.20 -7.81
CA ALA A 208 -2.67 3.15 -8.97
C ALA A 208 -1.47 2.22 -8.73
N ARG A 209 -0.84 1.79 -9.83
CA ARG A 209 0.47 1.13 -9.82
C ARG A 209 1.47 1.98 -9.04
N HIS A 210 2.33 1.31 -8.29
CA HIS A 210 3.37 1.95 -7.52
C HIS A 210 4.63 2.12 -8.37
N PRO A 211 5.34 3.27 -8.31
CA PRO A 211 6.60 3.46 -9.03
C PRO A 211 7.69 2.42 -8.70
N ASP A 212 7.83 1.98 -7.45
CA ASP A 212 8.77 0.90 -7.08
C ASP A 212 8.11 -0.50 -7.14
N GLY A 213 6.99 -0.63 -7.85
CA GLY A 213 6.37 -1.93 -8.12
C GLY A 213 7.12 -2.65 -9.22
N HIS A 214 7.17 -3.98 -9.17
CA HIS A 214 7.57 -4.76 -10.34
C HIS A 214 6.45 -4.68 -11.38
N ASP A 215 6.77 -4.28 -12.62
CA ASP A 215 5.79 -4.05 -13.69
C ASP A 215 4.93 -5.29 -14.02
N ASP A 216 5.43 -6.46 -13.64
CA ASP A 216 4.80 -7.77 -13.86
C ASP A 216 3.83 -8.20 -12.75
N GLU A 217 3.75 -7.50 -11.61
CA GLU A 217 2.82 -7.86 -10.54
C GLU A 217 1.38 -7.40 -10.86
N ASP A 218 0.43 -8.33 -10.76
CA ASP A 218 -1.01 -8.02 -10.87
C ASP A 218 -1.41 -6.90 -9.88
N LEU A 219 -2.06 -5.86 -10.41
CA LEU A 219 -2.40 -4.66 -9.64
C LEU A 219 -3.28 -4.97 -8.42
N LYS A 220 -4.21 -5.93 -8.53
CA LYS A 220 -5.11 -6.33 -7.45
C LYS A 220 -4.31 -6.95 -6.31
N VAL A 221 -3.35 -7.80 -6.65
CA VAL A 221 -2.40 -8.40 -5.70
C VAL A 221 -1.57 -7.30 -5.02
N ALA A 222 -0.98 -6.39 -5.79
CA ALA A 222 -0.15 -5.30 -5.27
C ALA A 222 -0.91 -4.42 -4.27
N ILE A 223 -2.17 -4.08 -4.57
CA ILE A 223 -3.05 -3.28 -3.69
C ILE A 223 -3.30 -4.01 -2.37
N VAL A 224 -3.71 -5.29 -2.39
CA VAL A 224 -4.03 -6.01 -1.15
C VAL A 224 -2.78 -6.27 -0.31
N LYS A 225 -1.63 -6.58 -0.94
CA LYS A 225 -0.34 -6.74 -0.22
C LYS A 225 0.02 -5.47 0.54
N ARG A 226 -0.10 -4.32 -0.12
CA ARG A 226 0.12 -2.99 0.45
C ARG A 226 -0.81 -2.67 1.61
N MET A 227 -2.11 -2.97 1.48
CA MET A 227 -3.06 -2.83 2.59
C MET A 227 -2.63 -3.64 3.81
N LEU A 228 -2.22 -4.89 3.61
CA LEU A 228 -1.73 -5.75 4.70
C LEU A 228 -0.48 -5.18 5.36
N VAL A 229 0.46 -4.65 4.59
CA VAL A 229 1.67 -4.00 5.12
C VAL A 229 1.30 -2.77 5.95
N TYR A 230 0.39 -1.93 5.48
CA TYR A 230 -0.09 -0.76 6.24
C TYR A 230 -0.85 -1.13 7.52
N LEU A 231 -1.44 -2.31 7.55
CA LEU A 231 -2.06 -2.88 8.75
C LEU A 231 -1.03 -3.57 9.69
N GLY A 232 0.26 -3.46 9.40
CA GLY A 232 1.36 -3.99 10.23
C GLY A 232 1.72 -5.44 9.96
N VAL A 233 1.21 -6.05 8.88
CA VAL A 233 1.60 -7.41 8.50
C VAL A 233 2.95 -7.36 7.80
N GLY A 234 3.98 -7.99 8.39
CA GLY A 234 5.33 -7.97 7.82
C GLY A 234 5.40 -8.54 6.40
N LYS A 235 6.19 -7.91 5.51
CA LYS A 235 6.30 -8.22 4.07
C LYS A 235 6.53 -9.70 3.77
N GLU A 236 7.43 -10.37 4.51
CA GLU A 236 7.67 -11.82 4.39
C GLU A 236 6.42 -12.67 4.67
N THR A 237 5.59 -12.21 5.61
CA THR A 237 4.33 -12.88 5.91
C THR A 237 3.35 -12.72 4.76
N VAL A 238 3.25 -11.52 4.20
CA VAL A 238 2.40 -11.24 3.03
C VAL A 238 2.83 -12.09 1.84
N LYS A 239 4.13 -12.19 1.57
CA LYS A 239 4.69 -13.06 0.52
C LYS A 239 4.32 -14.54 0.75
N SER A 240 4.53 -15.05 1.97
CA SER A 240 4.18 -16.44 2.31
C SER A 240 2.68 -16.76 2.13
N ILE A 241 1.77 -15.82 2.43
CA ILE A 241 0.33 -16.00 2.24
C ILE A 241 -0.02 -16.18 0.76
N PHE A 242 0.66 -15.42 -0.11
CA PHE A 242 0.47 -15.51 -1.56
C PHE A 242 1.03 -16.82 -2.12
N ASP A 243 2.29 -17.16 -1.76
CA ASP A 243 3.04 -18.29 -2.30
C ASP A 243 2.51 -19.67 -1.86
N GLU A 244 1.84 -19.78 -0.69
CA GLU A 244 1.20 -21.02 -0.19
C GLU A 244 -0.05 -21.45 -1.01
N LYS A 245 -0.12 -21.10 -2.30
CA LYS A 245 -1.19 -21.42 -3.27
C LYS A 245 -2.59 -20.88 -2.91
N ARG A 246 -2.65 -19.74 -2.20
CA ARG A 246 -3.93 -19.06 -1.93
C ARG A 246 -4.15 -17.82 -2.80
N GLY A 247 -3.12 -17.33 -3.48
CA GLY A 247 -3.21 -16.20 -4.41
C GLY A 247 -3.89 -14.97 -3.79
N LEU A 248 -4.69 -14.27 -4.60
CA LEU A 248 -5.45 -13.10 -4.16
C LEU A 248 -6.48 -13.43 -3.07
N GLU A 249 -7.17 -14.58 -3.15
CA GLU A 249 -8.16 -15.01 -2.16
C GLU A 249 -7.55 -15.13 -0.75
N GLY A 250 -6.32 -15.66 -0.66
CA GLY A 250 -5.56 -15.76 0.59
C GLY A 250 -5.24 -14.39 1.19
N LEU A 251 -4.86 -13.44 0.34
CA LEU A 251 -4.57 -12.07 0.74
C LEU A 251 -5.85 -11.34 1.21
N LEU A 252 -6.97 -11.50 0.50
CA LEU A 252 -8.27 -10.95 0.91
C LEU A 252 -8.73 -11.55 2.24
N CYS A 253 -8.52 -12.85 2.44
CA CYS A 253 -8.80 -13.50 3.71
C CYS A 253 -7.95 -12.94 4.85
N ALA A 254 -6.65 -12.71 4.61
CA ALA A 254 -5.77 -12.08 5.58
C ALA A 254 -6.19 -10.63 5.88
N LEU A 255 -6.62 -9.88 4.87
CA LEU A 255 -7.10 -8.50 5.03
C LEU A 255 -8.35 -8.48 5.90
N TYR A 256 -9.32 -9.34 5.61
CA TYR A 256 -10.52 -9.50 6.42
C TYR A 256 -10.18 -9.77 7.89
N GLN A 257 -9.21 -10.64 8.17
CA GLN A 257 -8.78 -10.96 9.54
C GLN A 257 -8.18 -9.75 10.27
N GLN A 258 -7.47 -8.88 9.56
CA GLN A 258 -6.92 -7.68 10.18
C GLN A 258 -7.98 -6.65 10.56
N LEU A 259 -9.16 -6.72 9.95
CA LEU A 259 -10.23 -5.73 10.08
C LEU A 259 -11.44 -6.21 10.89
N VAL A 260 -11.59 -7.52 11.08
CA VAL A 260 -12.78 -8.11 11.70
C VAL A 260 -12.93 -7.69 13.16
N GLY A 261 -14.16 -7.40 13.58
CA GLY A 261 -14.44 -6.91 14.93
C GLY A 261 -13.97 -5.47 15.19
N LYS A 262 -13.42 -4.78 14.18
CA LYS A 262 -12.86 -3.43 14.32
C LYS A 262 -13.68 -2.42 13.54
N ARG A 263 -13.74 -1.21 14.10
CA ARG A 263 -14.28 -0.04 13.41
C ARG A 263 -13.15 0.61 12.62
N TYR A 264 -12.90 0.11 11.41
CA TYR A 264 -11.80 0.59 10.56
C TYR A 264 -12.22 1.73 9.62
N LEU A 265 -11.25 2.54 9.18
CA LEU A 265 -11.40 3.50 8.09
C LEU A 265 -10.33 3.25 7.03
N ILE A 266 -10.74 3.06 5.78
CA ILE A 266 -9.83 2.80 4.66
C ILE A 266 -10.11 3.82 3.56
N VAL A 267 -9.08 4.52 3.12
CA VAL A 267 -9.16 5.38 1.92
C VAL A 267 -8.51 4.65 0.75
N LEU A 268 -9.26 4.49 -0.33
CA LEU A 268 -8.86 3.95 -1.62
C LEU A 268 -8.74 5.12 -2.59
N ASP A 269 -7.53 5.64 -2.75
CA ASP A 269 -7.28 6.87 -3.47
C ASP A 269 -6.98 6.60 -4.96
N ASP A 270 -7.62 7.38 -5.82
CA ASP A 270 -7.45 7.39 -7.28
C ASP A 270 -7.78 6.04 -7.96
N ALA A 271 -9.00 5.55 -7.72
CA ALA A 271 -9.55 4.43 -8.48
C ALA A 271 -9.87 4.88 -9.92
N ARG A 272 -9.29 4.19 -10.92
CA ARG A 272 -9.38 4.59 -12.34
C ARG A 272 -9.98 3.55 -13.25
N GLU A 273 -9.74 2.27 -12.97
CA GLU A 273 -10.14 1.17 -13.84
C GLU A 273 -11.64 0.89 -13.74
N THR A 274 -12.21 0.34 -14.81
CA THR A 274 -13.61 -0.10 -14.78
C THR A 274 -13.73 -1.59 -14.45
N ASP A 275 -12.62 -2.23 -14.05
CA ASP A 275 -12.62 -3.62 -13.64
C ASP A 275 -13.59 -3.81 -12.46
N SER A 276 -14.45 -4.81 -12.62
CA SER A 276 -15.48 -5.16 -11.65
C SER A 276 -14.95 -5.69 -10.30
N TRP A 277 -13.65 -5.97 -10.17
CA TRP A 277 -13.07 -6.62 -8.99
C TRP A 277 -13.30 -5.86 -7.68
N TYR A 278 -13.28 -4.52 -7.72
CA TYR A 278 -13.63 -3.65 -6.59
C TYR A 278 -15.06 -3.11 -6.59
N GLY A 279 -15.90 -3.62 -7.48
CA GLY A 279 -17.32 -3.29 -7.51
C GLY A 279 -18.06 -3.78 -6.26
N LYS A 280 -19.12 -3.06 -5.90
CA LYS A 280 -20.07 -3.43 -4.83
C LYS A 280 -19.37 -3.72 -3.51
N LEU A 281 -18.64 -2.73 -2.98
CA LEU A 281 -17.91 -2.85 -1.72
C LEU A 281 -18.79 -3.21 -0.53
N ASP A 282 -20.10 -2.91 -0.56
CA ASP A 282 -21.07 -3.31 0.48
C ASP A 282 -21.49 -4.78 0.41
N SER A 283 -21.11 -5.50 -0.65
CA SER A 283 -21.45 -6.93 -0.78
C SER A 283 -20.82 -7.76 0.34
N CYS A 284 -21.59 -8.72 0.84
CA CYS A 284 -21.17 -9.65 1.89
C CYS A 284 -20.73 -10.98 1.28
N LEU A 285 -19.81 -11.66 1.97
CA LEU A 285 -19.53 -13.08 1.73
C LEU A 285 -20.85 -13.87 1.79
N SER A 286 -21.07 -14.75 0.81
CA SER A 286 -22.26 -15.61 0.80
C SER A 286 -22.27 -16.56 2.00
N ARG A 287 -23.45 -17.09 2.36
CA ARG A 287 -23.60 -18.05 3.47
C ARG A 287 -22.72 -19.30 3.31
N ASP A 288 -22.42 -19.65 2.06
CA ASP A 288 -21.58 -20.79 1.70
C ASP A 288 -20.08 -20.51 1.91
N LYS A 289 -19.71 -19.26 2.25
CA LYS A 289 -18.35 -18.83 2.67
C LYS A 289 -17.26 -19.21 1.68
N LYS A 290 -17.62 -19.34 0.40
CA LYS A 290 -16.65 -19.51 -0.67
C LYS A 290 -15.93 -18.18 -0.85
N TRP A 291 -14.65 -18.17 -0.51
CA TRP A 291 -13.75 -17.07 -0.88
C TRP A 291 -13.62 -17.08 -2.40
N ASP A 292 -13.68 -15.89 -2.98
CA ASP A 292 -13.30 -15.62 -4.36
C ASP A 292 -12.47 -14.33 -4.38
N ASP A 293 -12.16 -13.84 -5.58
CA ASP A 293 -11.29 -12.70 -5.83
C ASP A 293 -11.98 -11.33 -5.67
N ARG A 294 -13.24 -11.28 -5.20
CA ARG A 294 -13.95 -10.01 -4.99
C ARG A 294 -13.34 -9.20 -3.86
N PHE A 295 -12.97 -7.97 -4.17
CA PHE A 295 -12.32 -7.07 -3.20
C PHE A 295 -13.18 -6.80 -1.96
N ALA A 296 -14.51 -6.73 -2.14
CA ALA A 296 -15.48 -6.54 -1.07
C ALA A 296 -15.31 -7.54 0.09
N PHE A 297 -14.80 -8.74 -0.20
CA PHE A 297 -14.61 -9.81 0.77
C PHE A 297 -13.45 -9.57 1.73
N GLY A 298 -12.53 -8.68 1.38
CA GLY A 298 -11.51 -8.19 2.31
C GLY A 298 -12.07 -7.31 3.44
N PHE A 299 -13.32 -6.85 3.34
CA PHE A 299 -13.90 -5.83 4.23
C PHE A 299 -15.04 -6.39 5.09
N PRO A 300 -14.80 -6.74 6.36
CA PRO A 300 -15.81 -7.21 7.29
C PRO A 300 -16.94 -6.20 7.49
N LYS A 301 -18.17 -6.70 7.62
CA LYS A 301 -19.38 -5.90 7.79
C LYS A 301 -19.89 -6.00 9.23
N GLY A 302 -20.65 -5.00 9.68
CA GLY A 302 -21.39 -5.03 10.95
C GLY A 302 -20.64 -4.57 12.20
N HIS A 303 -19.47 -3.93 12.06
CA HIS A 303 -18.70 -3.35 13.16
C HIS A 303 -18.27 -1.91 12.86
N GLY A 304 -19.10 -1.17 12.12
CA GLY A 304 -18.87 0.24 11.82
C GLY A 304 -17.78 0.56 10.81
N GLY A 305 -17.26 -0.43 10.07
CA GLY A 305 -16.23 -0.22 9.04
C GLY A 305 -16.63 0.83 7.99
N ARG A 306 -15.67 1.66 7.58
CA ARG A 306 -15.84 2.71 6.56
C ARG A 306 -14.80 2.58 5.47
N VAL A 307 -15.23 2.75 4.22
CA VAL A 307 -14.35 2.85 3.06
C VAL A 307 -14.67 4.13 2.31
N ILE A 308 -13.66 4.93 2.00
CA ILE A 308 -13.77 6.09 1.11
C ILE A 308 -13.03 5.73 -0.17
N ALA A 309 -13.63 5.93 -1.33
CA ALA A 309 -12.99 5.76 -2.63
C ALA A 309 -12.96 7.10 -3.36
N THR A 310 -11.81 7.54 -3.85
CA THR A 310 -11.73 8.73 -4.72
C THR A 310 -11.59 8.29 -6.17
N SER A 311 -12.27 8.98 -7.09
CA SER A 311 -12.21 8.66 -8.52
C SER A 311 -12.47 9.89 -9.37
N ARG A 312 -11.84 9.94 -10.55
CA ARG A 312 -12.18 10.91 -11.61
C ARG A 312 -13.37 10.43 -12.46
N ASN A 313 -13.59 9.11 -12.48
CA ASN A 313 -14.64 8.46 -13.23
C ASN A 313 -15.83 8.14 -12.31
N GLU A 314 -16.95 8.81 -12.56
CA GLU A 314 -18.18 8.65 -11.79
C GLU A 314 -18.73 7.22 -11.85
N GLU A 315 -18.69 6.58 -13.02
CA GLU A 315 -19.20 5.22 -13.22
C GLU A 315 -18.40 4.19 -12.42
N VAL A 316 -17.08 4.39 -12.32
CA VAL A 316 -16.21 3.57 -11.45
C VAL A 316 -16.62 3.71 -10.00
N ALA A 317 -16.79 4.94 -9.50
CA ALA A 317 -17.21 5.17 -8.13
C ALA A 317 -18.61 4.61 -7.85
N LYS A 318 -19.57 4.81 -8.76
CA LYS A 318 -20.93 4.25 -8.66
C LYS A 318 -20.90 2.73 -8.60
N LYS A 319 -20.07 2.07 -9.41
CA LYS A 319 -19.88 0.61 -9.36
C LYS A 319 -19.29 0.17 -8.02
N MET A 320 -18.35 0.92 -7.44
CA MET A 320 -17.72 0.60 -6.16
C MET A 320 -18.67 0.75 -4.97
N VAL A 321 -19.31 1.91 -4.84
CA VAL A 321 -20.01 2.31 -3.61
C VAL A 321 -21.53 2.40 -3.74
N GLY A 322 -22.06 2.36 -4.97
CA GLY A 322 -23.47 2.61 -5.27
C GLY A 322 -23.78 4.10 -5.41
N GLU A 323 -24.71 4.42 -6.30
CA GLU A 323 -25.07 5.80 -6.68
C GLU A 323 -25.50 6.69 -5.50
N LYS A 324 -26.17 6.13 -4.50
CA LYS A 324 -26.63 6.89 -3.33
C LYS A 324 -25.51 7.31 -2.37
N ASN A 325 -24.30 6.81 -2.58
CA ASN A 325 -23.15 7.04 -1.70
C ASN A 325 -22.07 7.90 -2.37
N ILE A 326 -22.42 8.63 -3.43
CA ILE A 326 -21.49 9.52 -4.13
C ILE A 326 -21.56 10.92 -3.53
N HIS A 327 -20.38 11.49 -3.27
CA HIS A 327 -20.13 12.87 -2.91
C HIS A 327 -19.44 13.56 -4.10
N HIS A 328 -20.14 14.48 -4.76
CA HIS A 328 -19.61 15.19 -5.92
C HIS A 328 -18.88 16.45 -5.49
N LEU A 329 -17.62 16.57 -5.89
CA LEU A 329 -16.88 17.82 -5.79
C LEU A 329 -17.10 18.65 -7.06
N LEU A 330 -17.56 19.88 -6.83
CA LEU A 330 -17.81 20.87 -7.87
C LEU A 330 -16.72 21.93 -7.85
N PRO A 331 -16.45 22.59 -8.99
CA PRO A 331 -15.54 23.73 -9.03
C PRO A 331 -15.95 24.83 -8.05
N LEU A 332 -14.96 25.46 -7.43
CA LEU A 332 -15.17 26.59 -6.52
C LEU A 332 -15.90 27.70 -7.27
N SER A 333 -17.07 28.04 -6.75
CA SER A 333 -17.93 29.06 -7.35
C SER A 333 -17.56 30.46 -6.87
N ASP A 334 -17.02 30.57 -5.66
CA ASP A 334 -16.65 31.82 -5.02
C ASP A 334 -15.28 32.33 -5.50
N PRO A 335 -15.22 33.49 -6.17
CA PRO A 335 -13.96 34.11 -6.60
C PRO A 335 -13.01 34.45 -5.45
N ASP A 336 -13.53 34.76 -4.25
CA ASP A 336 -12.71 35.07 -3.09
C ASP A 336 -11.87 33.87 -2.65
N ILE A 337 -12.41 32.66 -2.77
CA ILE A 337 -11.72 31.41 -2.42
C ILE A 337 -10.61 31.11 -3.43
N CYS A 338 -10.88 31.23 -4.73
CA CYS A 338 -9.85 31.06 -5.77
C CYS A 338 -8.73 32.08 -5.62
N TRP A 339 -9.09 33.34 -5.30
CA TRP A 339 -8.14 34.39 -4.99
C TRP A 339 -7.30 34.08 -3.76
N ALA A 340 -7.90 33.58 -2.67
CA ALA A 340 -7.17 33.22 -1.46
C ALA A 340 -6.11 32.14 -1.73
N ILE A 341 -6.45 31.10 -2.49
CA ILE A 341 -5.51 30.04 -2.91
C ILE A 341 -4.37 30.63 -3.73
N PHE A 342 -4.69 31.45 -4.73
CA PHE A 342 -3.71 32.11 -5.58
C PHE A 342 -2.77 33.00 -4.75
N LYS A 343 -3.34 33.86 -3.90
CA LYS A 343 -2.61 34.82 -3.08
C LYS A 343 -1.69 34.11 -2.08
N ASP A 344 -2.19 33.11 -1.36
CA ASP A 344 -1.37 32.32 -0.42
C ASP A 344 -0.17 31.68 -1.14
N THR A 345 -0.35 31.25 -2.39
CA THR A 345 0.71 30.66 -3.20
C THR A 345 1.75 31.69 -3.65
N VAL A 346 1.32 32.90 -4.03
CA VAL A 346 2.22 34.00 -4.42
C VAL A 346 3.03 34.51 -3.22
N GLU A 347 2.42 34.54 -2.04
CA GLU A 347 3.03 35.04 -0.80
C GLU A 347 3.82 33.97 -0.03
N ASP A 348 3.71 32.69 -0.40
CA ASP A 348 4.47 31.61 0.24
C ASP A 348 5.97 31.79 -0.02
N ASN A 349 6.75 32.19 0.98
CA ASN A 349 8.20 32.40 0.88
C ASN A 349 9.02 31.12 1.01
N ARG A 350 8.39 29.94 1.10
CA ARG A 350 9.12 28.67 1.11
C ARG A 350 9.73 28.47 -0.27
N VAL A 351 11.06 28.47 -0.36
CA VAL A 351 11.79 27.97 -1.54
C VAL A 351 11.43 26.49 -1.62
N GLU A 352 10.68 26.09 -2.65
CA GLU A 352 10.60 24.67 -3.01
C GLU A 352 11.98 24.33 -3.58
N ASP A 353 12.88 23.89 -2.70
CA ASP A 353 14.19 23.35 -3.07
C ASP A 353 13.98 21.97 -3.73
N ASP A 354 13.52 22.02 -4.97
CA ASP A 354 13.50 20.88 -5.88
C ASP A 354 14.66 21.04 -6.85
N ARG A 355 15.88 20.62 -6.46
CA ARG A 355 16.88 19.99 -7.35
C ARG A 355 18.18 19.57 -6.63
N VAL A 356 18.45 18.26 -6.74
CA VAL A 356 19.77 17.59 -6.76
C VAL A 356 20.46 17.38 -5.40
N GLU A 357 20.06 16.32 -4.69
CA GLU A 357 21.06 15.48 -4.03
C GLU A 357 21.76 14.65 -5.12
N ASP A 358 22.90 15.14 -5.62
CA ASP A 358 23.93 14.25 -6.13
C ASP A 358 25.33 14.81 -5.85
N SER A 359 26.03 14.03 -5.03
CA SER A 359 27.48 14.02 -4.80
C SER A 359 28.17 15.31 -4.31
N GLY A 360 28.23 15.45 -3.00
CA GLY A 360 29.44 15.96 -2.37
C GLY A 360 30.54 14.91 -2.53
N VAL A 361 31.42 15.09 -3.53
CA VAL A 361 32.76 14.50 -3.49
C VAL A 361 33.69 15.61 -3.02
N GLU A 362 34.25 15.40 -1.84
CA GLU A 362 35.32 16.21 -1.27
C GLU A 362 36.52 16.21 -2.22
N ASP A 363 36.95 17.43 -2.57
CA ASP A 363 38.20 17.74 -3.26
C ASP A 363 39.36 17.47 -2.31
N ASP A 364 39.96 16.28 -2.38
CA ASP A 364 41.29 16.01 -1.84
C ASP A 364 42.28 15.92 -3.00
N ARG A 365 42.98 17.04 -3.19
CA ARG A 365 44.16 17.18 -4.04
C ARG A 365 45.30 16.32 -3.51
N VAL A 366 45.85 15.43 -4.33
CA VAL A 366 47.27 15.06 -4.30
C VAL A 366 47.79 14.97 -5.74
N GLU A 367 48.77 15.81 -6.02
CA GLU A 367 49.61 15.87 -7.22
C GLU A 367 50.48 14.61 -7.34
N VAL A 368 50.62 14.01 -8.55
CA VAL A 368 51.90 13.46 -9.05
C VAL A 368 51.88 13.37 -10.60
N GLU A 369 52.64 14.27 -11.21
CA GLU A 369 53.61 14.15 -12.33
C GLU A 369 53.34 13.24 -13.55
N ASP A 370 53.37 13.88 -14.72
CA ASP A 370 53.59 13.31 -16.04
C ASP A 370 55.00 12.69 -16.15
N GLU A 371 55.13 11.46 -16.67
CA GLU A 371 56.32 11.07 -17.43
C GLU A 371 55.98 10.10 -18.58
N ASP A 372 56.50 10.48 -19.75
CA ASP A 372 56.51 9.76 -21.02
C ASP A 372 57.24 8.40 -20.95
N GLY A 373 56.77 7.40 -21.69
CA GLY A 373 57.43 6.09 -21.75
C GLY A 373 56.98 5.16 -22.89
N ARG A 374 57.54 5.40 -24.08
CA ARG A 374 57.66 4.56 -25.29
C ARG A 374 57.59 3.01 -25.17
N VAL A 375 56.87 2.42 -26.14
CA VAL A 375 57.28 1.40 -27.17
C VAL A 375 57.22 -0.12 -26.87
N GLU A 376 56.80 -0.84 -27.93
CA GLU A 376 56.92 -2.29 -28.26
C GLU A 376 55.93 -3.22 -27.53
N GLY A 377 55.29 -4.22 -28.14
CA GLY A 377 55.51 -4.98 -29.38
C GLY A 377 55.02 -6.42 -29.12
N ASP A 378 54.77 -7.20 -30.18
CA ASP A 378 54.50 -8.65 -30.22
C ASP A 378 53.02 -9.06 -29.99
N GLU A 379 52.23 -9.50 -30.99
CA GLU A 379 52.33 -10.64 -31.94
C GLU A 379 52.29 -12.04 -31.29
N ASP A 380 51.66 -12.96 -32.03
CA ASP A 380 51.41 -14.41 -31.85
C ASP A 380 49.96 -14.76 -31.41
N GLU A 381 49.07 -15.24 -32.31
CA GLU A 381 49.01 -16.60 -32.94
C GLU A 381 48.85 -17.66 -31.83
N ASP A 382 47.68 -18.26 -31.61
CA ASP A 382 47.06 -19.42 -32.31
C ASP A 382 46.05 -20.00 -31.25
N GLU A 383 45.05 -20.84 -31.48
CA GLU A 383 44.82 -21.89 -32.46
C GLU A 383 43.36 -22.34 -32.31
N ASP A 384 42.85 -22.93 -33.39
CA ASP A 384 41.59 -23.65 -33.48
C ASP A 384 41.46 -24.79 -32.45
N ASP A 385 40.23 -25.19 -32.10
CA ASP A 385 39.83 -26.56 -32.44
C ASP A 385 38.32 -26.76 -32.43
N ARG A 386 37.90 -27.38 -33.53
CA ARG A 386 36.55 -27.74 -33.94
C ARG A 386 36.08 -29.04 -33.27
N VAL A 387 34.81 -29.37 -33.54
CA VAL A 387 34.23 -30.68 -33.89
C VAL A 387 32.69 -30.43 -33.83
N GLU A 388 31.95 -30.10 -34.90
CA GLU A 388 31.61 -30.87 -36.13
C GLU A 388 31.01 -32.25 -35.72
N ASP A 389 29.73 -32.59 -35.95
CA ASP A 389 29.11 -32.96 -37.23
C ASP A 389 27.64 -33.35 -36.98
N GLU A 390 26.67 -32.87 -37.77
CA GLU A 390 26.09 -33.42 -39.03
C GLU A 390 24.71 -34.03 -38.71
N ASP A 391 23.60 -33.42 -39.16
CA ASP A 391 22.97 -33.48 -40.50
C ASP A 391 22.06 -34.70 -40.68
N ASP A 392 20.82 -34.43 -41.11
CA ASP A 392 20.14 -35.21 -42.14
C ASP A 392 18.91 -34.43 -42.65
N GLU A 393 18.91 -34.28 -43.97
CA GLU A 393 17.93 -33.69 -44.89
C GLU A 393 16.65 -34.58 -44.94
N ASP A 394 15.46 -34.23 -45.45
CA ASP A 394 15.08 -33.72 -46.79
C ASP A 394 13.54 -33.50 -46.85
N GLU A 395 13.13 -32.59 -47.76
CA GLU A 395 12.02 -32.62 -48.76
C GLU A 395 10.70 -33.40 -48.48
N ASP A 396 9.50 -33.09 -48.97
CA ASP A 396 8.82 -32.10 -49.83
C ASP A 396 7.32 -32.51 -49.69
N ASP A 397 6.36 -31.59 -49.82
CA ASP A 397 5.14 -31.88 -50.61
C ASP A 397 4.27 -30.63 -50.81
N ARG A 398 3.74 -30.55 -52.03
CA ARG A 398 3.10 -29.41 -52.70
C ARG A 398 1.58 -29.36 -52.52
N VAL A 399 0.99 -28.37 -53.22
CA VAL A 399 -0.39 -28.24 -53.78
C VAL A 399 -1.25 -27.32 -52.90
N GLU A 400 -1.51 -26.04 -53.23
CA GLU A 400 -2.13 -25.35 -54.41
C GLU A 400 -3.52 -24.79 -54.01
N ASP A 401 -3.83 -23.62 -54.59
CA ASP A 401 -5.15 -23.02 -54.87
C ASP A 401 -5.92 -22.35 -53.70
N ASP A 402 -6.60 -21.20 -53.82
CA ASP A 402 -6.89 -20.20 -54.87
C ASP A 402 -7.48 -18.97 -54.11
N GLU A 403 -7.05 -17.74 -54.41
CA GLU A 403 -7.77 -16.67 -55.17
C GLU A 403 -8.96 -15.96 -54.47
N ASP A 404 -9.15 -14.71 -54.88
CA ASP A 404 -10.23 -13.74 -54.61
C ASP A 404 -10.08 -12.85 -53.33
N ASP A 405 -10.22 -11.53 -53.34
CA ASP A 405 -10.49 -10.59 -54.43
C ASP A 405 -10.20 -9.14 -53.98
N GLU A 406 -9.71 -8.39 -54.96
CA GLU A 406 -9.97 -6.99 -55.30
C GLU A 406 -9.91 -5.85 -54.28
N VAL A 407 -9.01 -4.94 -54.65
CA VAL A 407 -8.79 -3.58 -54.19
C VAL A 407 -9.77 -2.67 -54.93
N GLU A 408 -10.64 -1.94 -54.22
CA GLU A 408 -11.23 -0.71 -54.76
C GLU A 408 -10.61 0.50 -54.08
N ASP A 409 -9.85 1.21 -54.92
CA ASP A 409 -9.23 2.51 -54.76
C ASP A 409 -10.29 3.56 -55.10
N ASP A 410 -10.83 4.25 -54.10
CA ASP A 410 -11.60 5.48 -54.32
C ASP A 410 -10.85 6.65 -53.69
N ARG A 411 -10.10 7.31 -54.56
CA ARG A 411 -9.55 8.66 -54.38
C ARG A 411 -10.71 9.65 -54.30
N VAL A 412 -10.76 10.43 -53.22
CA VAL A 412 -11.32 11.78 -53.28
C VAL A 412 -10.27 12.73 -52.73
N GLU A 413 -10.00 13.72 -53.57
CA GLU A 413 -9.00 14.76 -53.49
C GLU A 413 -9.21 15.71 -52.30
N ASP A 414 -8.08 16.13 -51.74
CA ASP A 414 -7.74 17.46 -51.26
C ASP A 414 -8.83 18.32 -50.58
N ASP A 415 -8.71 18.43 -49.27
CA ASP A 415 -8.93 19.69 -48.54
C ASP A 415 -7.86 19.76 -47.42
N GLU A 416 -6.66 20.23 -47.80
CA GLU A 416 -5.72 20.86 -46.88
C GLU A 416 -6.26 22.25 -46.52
N ASP A 417 -6.80 22.42 -45.32
CA ASP A 417 -6.56 23.59 -44.46
C ASP A 417 -7.33 23.44 -43.12
N ASP A 418 -6.89 24.17 -42.11
CA ASP A 418 -7.52 24.36 -40.78
C ASP A 418 -7.28 23.31 -39.70
N ARG A 419 -6.01 23.01 -39.35
CA ARG A 419 -5.65 22.51 -37.98
C ARG A 419 -4.33 23.05 -37.42
N VAL A 420 -4.13 24.37 -37.52
CA VAL A 420 -3.09 25.06 -36.74
C VAL A 420 -3.67 26.32 -36.09
N GLU A 421 -4.69 26.18 -35.23
CA GLU A 421 -5.14 27.33 -34.40
C GLU A 421 -5.55 27.00 -32.95
N ASP A 422 -5.43 25.76 -32.44
CA ASP A 422 -5.93 25.45 -31.08
C ASP A 422 -4.85 25.27 -29.98
N ASP A 423 -3.55 25.37 -30.30
CA ASP A 423 -2.47 25.27 -29.31
C ASP A 423 -1.85 26.61 -28.90
N GLN A 424 -2.37 27.74 -29.41
CA GLN A 424 -1.89 29.09 -29.06
C GLN A 424 -2.74 29.79 -27.97
N ALA A 425 -3.82 29.16 -27.50
CA ALA A 425 -4.75 29.76 -26.51
C ALA A 425 -4.26 29.72 -25.04
N LEU A 426 -3.10 29.11 -24.76
CA LEU A 426 -2.52 29.03 -23.41
C LEU A 426 -1.33 29.97 -23.16
N LEU A 427 -0.98 30.86 -24.09
CA LEU A 427 0.24 31.68 -23.99
C LEU A 427 0.05 33.20 -24.05
N ASN A 428 -1.16 33.73 -23.90
CA ASN A 428 -1.38 35.18 -23.75
C ASN A 428 -2.12 35.50 -22.46
N VAL A 429 -1.39 35.45 -21.34
CA VAL A 429 -1.74 36.23 -20.15
C VAL A 429 -0.54 37.12 -19.90
N TYR A 430 -0.63 38.42 -20.14
CA TYR A 430 0.04 39.49 -19.38
C TYR A 430 -0.10 40.83 -20.11
N ASP A 431 -0.95 41.71 -19.58
CA ASP A 431 -0.78 43.16 -19.71
C ASP A 431 -0.22 43.67 -18.37
N PRO A 432 1.04 44.16 -18.33
CA PRO A 432 1.65 44.74 -17.13
C PRO A 432 0.92 45.96 -16.56
N ALA A 433 -0.04 46.55 -17.29
CA ALA A 433 -0.81 47.72 -16.85
C ALA A 433 -1.94 47.41 -15.83
N LEU A 434 -2.27 46.13 -15.59
CA LEU A 434 -3.37 45.72 -14.69
C LEU A 434 -3.07 45.80 -13.18
N LEU A 435 -1.87 46.30 -12.80
CA LEU A 435 -1.51 46.57 -11.39
C LEU A 435 -1.89 47.98 -10.91
N ASN A 436 -2.73 48.70 -11.65
CA ASN A 436 -3.39 49.90 -11.15
C ASN A 436 -4.71 49.54 -10.44
N ALA A 437 -4.81 49.90 -9.17
CA ALA A 437 -5.82 49.52 -8.19
C ALA A 437 -7.26 50.03 -8.48
N SER A 438 -7.86 49.53 -9.55
CA SER A 438 -9.29 49.57 -9.87
C SER A 438 -9.57 48.30 -10.69
N ASN A 439 -9.79 47.13 -10.10
CA ASN A 439 -10.80 46.82 -9.11
C ASN A 439 -10.44 45.41 -8.60
N LEU A 440 -10.08 45.24 -7.31
CA LEU A 440 -9.62 43.95 -6.78
C LEU A 440 -10.60 42.81 -7.10
N ASP A 441 -11.90 43.12 -7.10
CA ASP A 441 -12.95 42.14 -7.39
C ASP A 441 -12.96 41.68 -8.86
N ASP A 442 -12.57 42.55 -9.80
CA ASP A 442 -12.42 42.17 -11.21
C ASP A 442 -11.24 41.20 -11.38
N LEU A 443 -10.14 41.42 -10.64
CA LEU A 443 -9.00 40.50 -10.64
C LEU A 443 -9.35 39.14 -10.04
N LYS A 444 -10.09 39.11 -8.91
CA LYS A 444 -10.58 37.86 -8.32
C LYS A 444 -11.44 37.09 -9.32
N LEU A 445 -12.36 37.79 -9.98
CA LEU A 445 -13.25 37.21 -10.98
C LEU A 445 -12.46 36.66 -12.17
N GLU A 446 -11.47 37.39 -12.65
CA GLU A 446 -10.59 36.96 -13.74
C GLU A 446 -9.82 35.68 -13.37
N ILE A 447 -9.23 35.62 -12.17
CA ILE A 447 -8.53 34.43 -11.69
C ILE A 447 -9.49 33.24 -11.61
N LYS A 448 -10.68 33.43 -11.04
CA LYS A 448 -11.70 32.37 -10.97
C LYS A 448 -12.09 31.88 -12.36
N LEU A 449 -12.21 32.79 -13.33
CA LEU A 449 -12.60 32.47 -14.71
C LEU A 449 -11.49 31.69 -15.43
N LYS A 450 -10.23 32.12 -15.28
CA LYS A 450 -9.05 31.45 -15.86
C LYS A 450 -8.77 30.08 -15.24
N CYS A 451 -8.90 29.96 -13.91
CA CYS A 451 -8.69 28.68 -13.23
C CYS A 451 -9.90 27.74 -13.32
N GLY A 452 -11.04 28.22 -13.83
CA GLY A 452 -12.29 27.48 -13.92
C GLY A 452 -12.86 27.05 -12.56
N GLY A 453 -12.45 27.69 -11.47
CA GLY A 453 -12.79 27.29 -10.11
C GLY A 453 -12.01 26.06 -9.59
N LEU A 454 -10.96 25.61 -10.28
CA LEU A 454 -10.14 24.47 -9.83
C LEU A 454 -9.05 24.94 -8.85
N PRO A 455 -8.99 24.37 -7.62
CA PRO A 455 -7.95 24.71 -6.65
C PRO A 455 -6.53 24.54 -7.20
N LEU A 456 -6.26 23.44 -7.92
CA LEU A 456 -4.93 23.19 -8.49
C LEU A 456 -4.55 24.24 -9.55
N ALA A 457 -5.49 24.63 -10.41
CA ALA A 457 -5.23 25.64 -11.43
C ALA A 457 -4.95 27.01 -10.79
N ALA A 458 -5.72 27.41 -9.77
CA ALA A 458 -5.48 28.65 -9.03
C ALA A 458 -4.09 28.65 -8.37
N LYS A 459 -3.67 27.51 -7.79
CA LYS A 459 -2.33 27.33 -7.23
C LYS A 459 -1.24 27.44 -8.31
N MET A 460 -1.40 26.75 -9.44
CA MET A 460 -0.42 26.82 -10.55
C MET A 460 -0.27 28.23 -11.11
N MET A 461 -1.36 28.98 -11.25
CA MET A 461 -1.30 30.40 -11.64
C MET A 461 -0.50 31.25 -10.64
N GLY A 462 -0.67 31.00 -9.34
CA GLY A 462 0.10 31.68 -8.30
C GLY A 462 1.59 31.35 -8.35
N GLN A 463 1.94 30.08 -8.57
CA GLN A 463 3.33 29.64 -8.74
C GLN A 463 4.00 30.30 -9.95
N ALA A 464 3.31 30.36 -11.09
CA ALA A 464 3.81 31.03 -12.29
C ALA A 464 4.10 32.53 -12.06
N MET A 465 3.18 33.23 -11.38
CA MET A 465 3.40 34.65 -11.04
C MET A 465 4.59 34.85 -10.10
N ARG A 466 4.82 33.90 -9.19
CA ARG A 466 5.96 33.95 -8.27
C ARG A 466 7.29 33.74 -9.00
N THR A 467 7.38 32.76 -9.91
CA THR A 467 8.59 32.52 -10.70
C THR A 467 8.95 33.73 -11.55
N ASP A 468 7.97 34.40 -12.16
CA ASP A 468 8.20 35.63 -12.94
C ASP A 468 8.75 36.77 -12.07
N ARG A 469 8.27 36.91 -10.82
CA ARG A 469 8.81 37.92 -9.88
C ARG A 469 10.27 37.65 -9.52
N ILE A 470 10.64 36.39 -9.30
CA ILE A 470 12.01 36.00 -8.94
C ILE A 470 12.95 36.27 -10.12
N VAL A 471 12.61 35.80 -11.32
CA VAL A 471 13.41 36.00 -12.54
C VAL A 471 13.62 37.49 -12.84
N ASN A 472 12.57 38.31 -12.68
CA ASN A 472 12.67 39.76 -12.87
C ASN A 472 13.41 40.48 -11.72
N SER A 473 13.57 39.86 -10.55
CA SER A 473 14.35 40.43 -9.43
C SER A 473 15.84 40.06 -9.47
N GLU A 474 16.22 38.97 -10.13
CA GLU A 474 17.60 38.52 -10.31
C GLU A 474 18.28 39.13 -11.57
N THR A 475 17.50 39.75 -12.45
CA THR A 475 17.97 40.38 -13.69
C THR A 475 18.26 41.90 -13.57
N PHE A 476 18.30 42.44 -12.34
CA PHE A 476 18.59 43.85 -12.05
C PHE A 476 19.87 44.09 -11.26
#